data_AF-A0A831TZ14-F1
#
_entry.id   AF-A0A831TZ14-F1
#
_cell.length_a   1.000
_cell.length_b   1.000
_cell.length_c   1.000
_cell.angle_alpha   90.00
_cell.angle_beta   90.00
_cell.angle_gamma   90.00
#
_symmetry.space_group_name_H-M   'P 1'
#
loop_
_entity.id
_entity.type
_entity.pdbx_description
1 polymer ?
#
loop_
_entity_poly.entity_id
_entity_poly.type
_entity_poly.pdbx_seq_one_letter_code
_entity_poly.pdbx_strand_id
1 'polypeptide(L)'
;MKGAHGRFCEVTRLLAGDARGGQLADELLNACFDHVLPEEGKEGSMATLAHLMAALDRFNAYVRREGKGPAEGLFVGTPEEVAAWAEDLTWQIWENRPN
;
A
#
# COMPACT_ATOMS: atom_id res chain seq x y z
N MET A 1 0.51 -4.62 17.80
CA MET A 1 1.12 -4.17 16.54
C MET A 1 0.15 -3.17 15.91
N LYS A 2 0.61 -2.08 15.29
CA LYS A 2 -0.30 -1.21 14.52
C LYS A 2 -0.72 -1.98 13.27
N GLY A 3 -2.01 -2.03 12.96
CA GLY A 3 -2.53 -2.66 11.74
C GLY A 3 -2.05 -1.95 10.47
N ALA A 4 -2.16 -2.62 9.32
CA ALA A 4 -1.71 -2.13 8.01
C ALA A 4 -2.31 -0.76 7.67
N HIS A 5 -3.61 -0.56 7.95
CA HIS A 5 -4.29 0.72 7.75
C HIS A 5 -3.75 1.84 8.64
N GLY A 6 -3.50 1.55 9.92
CA GLY A 6 -2.93 2.54 10.85
C GLY A 6 -1.55 3.03 10.40
N ARG A 7 -0.71 2.12 9.92
CA ARG A 7 0.60 2.44 9.35
C ARG A 7 0.49 3.25 8.06
N PHE A 8 -0.43 2.87 7.17
CA PHE A 8 -0.72 3.61 5.95
C PHE A 8 -1.16 5.05 6.21
N CYS A 9 -2.12 5.27 7.13
CA CYS A 9 -2.56 6.61 7.51
C CYS A 9 -1.43 7.46 8.12
N GLU A 10 -0.57 6.87 8.93
CA GLU A 10 0.57 7.58 9.53
C GLU A 10 1.53 8.09 8.46
N VAL A 11 1.94 7.22 7.53
CA VAL A 11 2.91 7.58 6.48
C VAL A 11 2.31 8.56 5.46
N THR A 12 1.05 8.38 5.07
CA THR A 12 0.39 9.30 4.13
C THR A 12 0.14 10.69 4.73
N ARG A 13 -0.14 10.80 6.04
CA ARG A 13 -0.24 12.10 6.72
C ARG A 13 1.07 12.89 6.70
N LEU A 14 2.22 12.23 6.67
CA LEU A 14 3.53 12.89 6.55
C LEU A 14 3.73 13.53 5.16
N LEU A 15 2.92 13.10 4.19
CA LEU A 15 2.88 13.62 2.82
C LEU A 15 1.67 14.55 2.60
N ALA A 16 1.01 15.03 3.67
CA ALA A 16 -0.13 15.92 3.52
C ALA A 16 0.24 17.21 2.78
N GLY A 17 -0.52 17.54 1.73
CA GLY A 17 -0.23 18.68 0.85
C GLY A 17 0.82 18.41 -0.24
N ASP A 18 1.42 17.23 -0.27
CA ASP A 18 2.30 16.78 -1.34
C ASP A 18 1.50 16.08 -2.44
N ALA A 19 1.30 16.76 -3.56
CA ALA A 19 0.54 16.23 -4.70
C ALA A 19 1.12 14.92 -5.25
N ARG A 20 2.45 14.78 -5.26
CA ARG A 20 3.10 13.57 -5.77
C ARG A 20 3.00 12.43 -4.76
N GLY A 21 3.16 12.74 -3.48
CA GLY A 21 2.94 11.80 -2.38
C GLY A 21 1.51 11.24 -2.38
N GLY A 22 0.52 12.11 -2.55
CA GLY A 22 -0.89 11.72 -2.68
C GLY A 22 -1.15 10.82 -3.88
N GLN A 23 -0.65 11.19 -5.06
CA GLN A 23 -0.79 10.37 -6.26
C GLN A 23 -0.20 8.96 -6.10
N LEU A 24 0.98 8.84 -5.47
CA LEU A 24 1.62 7.54 -5.25
C LEU A 24 0.87 6.71 -4.18
N ALA A 25 0.27 7.36 -3.18
CA ALA A 25 -0.59 6.68 -2.22
C ALA A 25 -1.86 6.13 -2.87
N ASP A 26 -2.49 6.91 -3.77
CA ASP A 26 -3.66 6.47 -4.53
C ASP A 26 -3.31 5.32 -5.48
N GLU A 27 -2.18 5.40 -6.17
CA GLU A 27 -1.68 4.31 -7.04
C GLU A 27 -1.47 3.02 -6.23
N LEU A 28 -0.88 3.13 -5.04
CA LEU A 28 -0.68 1.98 -4.17
C LEU A 28 -2.00 1.38 -3.68
N LEU A 29 -2.97 2.21 -3.27
CA LEU A 29 -4.29 1.72 -2.86
C LEU A 29 -5.01 1.00 -3.99
N ASN A 30 -5.00 1.57 -5.20
CA ASN A 30 -5.60 0.92 -6.36
C ASN A 30 -4.95 -0.44 -6.64
N ALA A 31 -3.63 -0.53 -6.56
CA ALA A 31 -2.93 -1.80 -6.75
C ALA A 31 -3.27 -2.83 -5.65
N CYS A 32 -3.54 -2.40 -4.41
CA CYS A 32 -4.06 -3.29 -3.37
C CYS A 32 -5.46 -3.80 -3.73
N PHE A 33 -6.39 -2.93 -4.12
CA PHE A 33 -7.74 -3.32 -4.50
C PHE A 33 -7.75 -4.25 -5.72
N ASP A 34 -6.97 -3.95 -6.75
CA ASP A 34 -6.84 -4.78 -7.96
C ASP A 34 -6.33 -6.20 -7.64
N HIS A 35 -5.45 -6.32 -6.64
CA HIS A 35 -4.90 -7.61 -6.21
C HIS A 35 -5.88 -8.40 -5.35
N VAL A 36 -6.51 -7.75 -4.37
CA VAL A 36 -7.34 -8.40 -3.34
C VAL A 36 -8.77 -8.65 -3.80
N LEU A 37 -9.33 -7.75 -4.61
CA LEU A 37 -10.70 -7.80 -5.11
C LEU A 37 -10.70 -7.82 -6.64
N PRO A 38 -10.16 -8.88 -7.27
CA PRO A 38 -10.09 -8.92 -8.72
C PRO A 38 -11.50 -8.99 -9.32
N GLU A 39 -11.70 -8.29 -10.44
CA GLU A 39 -12.94 -8.38 -11.21
C GLU A 39 -13.24 -9.84 -11.60
N GLU A 40 -14.51 -10.22 -11.65
CA GLU A 40 -14.93 -11.58 -12.00
C GLU A 40 -14.26 -12.08 -13.29
N GLY A 41 -13.59 -13.23 -13.20
CA GLY A 41 -12.86 -13.85 -14.33
C GLY A 41 -11.39 -13.43 -14.46
N LYS A 42 -10.90 -12.48 -13.65
CA LYS A 42 -9.47 -12.29 -13.42
C LYS A 42 -9.08 -13.06 -12.16
N GLU A 43 -8.40 -14.19 -12.30
CA GLU A 43 -7.69 -14.73 -11.14
C GLU A 43 -6.68 -13.67 -10.66
N GLY A 44 -6.60 -13.45 -9.34
CA GLY A 44 -5.62 -12.57 -8.70
C GLY A 44 -4.21 -13.02 -9.07
N SER A 45 -3.70 -12.49 -10.18
CA SER A 45 -2.57 -13.08 -10.86
C SER A 45 -1.26 -12.59 -10.25
N MET A 46 -0.19 -13.37 -10.47
CA MET A 46 1.19 -12.92 -10.27
C MET A 46 1.48 -11.54 -10.90
N ALA A 47 0.75 -11.14 -11.95
CA ALA A 47 0.90 -9.81 -12.55
C ALA A 47 0.32 -8.69 -11.65
N THR A 48 -0.81 -8.93 -10.97
CA THR A 48 -1.37 -7.97 -10.00
C THR A 48 -0.46 -7.82 -8.79
N LEU A 49 0.10 -8.92 -8.28
CA LEU A 49 1.07 -8.89 -7.20
C LEU A 49 2.36 -8.17 -7.61
N ALA A 50 2.88 -8.43 -8.82
CA ALA A 50 4.04 -7.72 -9.35
C ALA A 50 3.77 -6.21 -9.50
N HIS A 51 2.56 -5.82 -9.92
CA HIS A 51 2.16 -4.42 -10.01
C HIS A 51 2.08 -3.76 -8.63
N LEU A 52 1.46 -4.43 -7.65
CA LEU A 52 1.40 -4.00 -6.25
C LEU A 52 2.80 -3.81 -5.67
N MET A 53 3.69 -4.78 -5.83
CA MET A 53 5.09 -4.67 -5.36
C MET A 53 5.79 -3.47 -6.00
N ALA A 54 5.63 -3.26 -7.31
CA ALA A 54 6.21 -2.11 -8.00
C ALA A 54 5.63 -0.76 -7.55
N ALA A 55 4.34 -0.70 -7.21
CA ALA A 55 3.71 0.50 -6.63
C ALA A 55 4.24 0.78 -5.22
N LEU A 56 4.33 -0.26 -4.38
CA LEU A 56 4.85 -0.17 -3.02
C LEU A 56 6.31 0.29 -3.00
N ASP A 57 7.15 -0.26 -3.88
CA ASP A 57 8.56 0.15 -4.00
C ASP A 57 8.71 1.62 -4.40
N ARG A 58 7.88 2.09 -5.34
CA ARG A 58 7.87 3.50 -5.75
C ARG A 58 7.43 4.41 -4.61
N PHE A 59 6.40 4.03 -3.86
CA PHE A 59 5.97 4.77 -2.68
C PHE A 59 7.05 4.81 -1.60
N ASN A 60 7.64 3.66 -1.26
CA ASN A 60 8.73 3.55 -0.28
C ASN A 60 9.95 4.38 -0.68
N ALA A 61 10.35 4.33 -1.95
CA ALA A 61 11.46 5.15 -2.47
C ALA A 61 11.15 6.65 -2.32
N TYR A 62 9.91 7.06 -2.60
CA TYR A 62 9.49 8.45 -2.44
C TYR A 62 9.52 8.90 -0.98
N VAL A 63 8.92 8.13 -0.07
CA VAL A 63 8.92 8.40 1.37
C VAL A 63 10.35 8.53 1.91
N ARG A 64 11.24 7.62 1.50
CA ARG A 64 12.66 7.65 1.90
C ARG A 64 13.38 8.90 1.39
N ARG A 65 13.13 9.28 0.14
CA ARG A 65 13.74 10.47 -0.48
C ARG A 65 13.31 11.77 0.21
N GLU A 66 12.03 11.88 0.56
CA GLU A 66 11.50 13.07 1.23
C GLU A 66 12.00 13.18 2.67
N GLY A 67 12.48 12.10 3.28
CA GLY A 67 12.97 12.08 4.67
C GLY A 67 11.89 12.37 5.71
N LYS A 68 10.61 12.41 5.29
CA LYS A 68 9.45 12.74 6.13
C LYS A 68 8.85 11.53 6.84
N GLY A 69 9.39 10.33 6.61
CA GLY A 69 8.85 9.08 7.12
C GLY A 69 9.91 8.08 7.60
N PRO A 70 9.49 6.84 7.87
CA PRO A 70 10.37 5.76 8.32
C PRO A 70 11.46 5.47 7.27
N ALA A 71 12.66 5.12 7.73
CA ALA A 71 13.81 4.85 6.84
C ALA A 71 13.56 3.68 5.87
N GLU A 72 12.66 2.76 6.21
CA GLU A 72 12.24 1.64 5.37
C GLU A 72 11.08 1.99 4.41
N GLY A 73 10.39 3.11 4.62
CA GLY A 73 9.16 3.47 3.93
C GLY A 73 7.90 3.02 4.70
N LEU A 74 6.89 2.60 3.95
CA LEU A 74 5.61 2.14 4.46
C LEU A 74 5.67 0.69 4.96
N PHE A 75 6.13 -0.22 4.09
CA PHE A 75 6.21 -1.66 4.32
C PHE A 75 7.24 -2.29 3.39
N VAL A 76 8.02 -3.27 3.86
CA VAL A 76 8.98 -4.06 3.08
C VAL A 76 8.84 -5.51 3.51
N GLY A 77 8.69 -6.42 2.55
CA GLY A 77 8.53 -7.86 2.81
C GLY A 77 8.68 -8.69 1.55
N THR A 78 8.56 -10.01 1.69
CA THR A 78 8.48 -10.96 0.56
C THR A 78 7.17 -10.77 -0.22
N PRO A 79 7.03 -11.34 -1.44
CA PRO A 79 5.78 -11.26 -2.20
C PRO A 79 4.56 -11.74 -1.39
N GLU A 80 4.72 -12.81 -0.61
CA GLU A 80 3.66 -13.37 0.24
C GLU A 80 3.29 -12.42 1.39
N GLU A 81 4.29 -11.80 2.03
CA GLU A 81 4.08 -10.81 3.08
C GLU A 81 3.41 -9.55 2.55
N VAL A 82 3.78 -9.11 1.33
CA VAL A 82 3.14 -7.97 0.64
C VAL A 82 1.69 -8.28 0.27
N ALA A 83 1.41 -9.49 -0.21
CA ALA A 83 0.05 -9.92 -0.51
C ALA A 83 -0.82 -9.93 0.76
N ALA A 84 -0.36 -10.56 1.84
CA ALA A 84 -1.08 -10.59 3.12
C ALA A 84 -1.28 -9.18 3.70
N TRP A 85 -0.24 -8.32 3.63
CA TRP A 85 -0.34 -6.93 4.05
C TRP A 85 -1.38 -6.15 3.23
N ALA A 86 -1.45 -6.36 1.92
CA ALA A 86 -2.43 -5.70 1.06
C ALA A 86 -3.86 -6.19 1.31
N GLU A 87 -4.06 -7.48 1.58
CA GLU A 87 -5.34 -8.03 2.04
C GLU A 87 -5.78 -7.35 3.33
N ASP A 88 -4.92 -7.32 4.35
CA ASP A 88 -5.21 -6.66 5.63
C ASP A 88 -5.57 -5.18 5.44
N LEU A 89 -4.78 -4.44 4.66
CA LEU A 89 -5.04 -3.03 4.38
C LEU A 89 -6.40 -2.84 3.68
N THR A 90 -6.68 -3.64 2.66
CA THR A 90 -7.88 -3.54 1.84
C THR A 90 -9.13 -3.82 2.67
N TRP A 91 -9.13 -4.90 3.46
CA TRP A 91 -10.26 -5.25 4.33
C TRP A 91 -10.45 -4.25 5.47
N GLN A 92 -9.38 -3.74 6.07
CA GLN A 92 -9.47 -2.70 7.11
C GLN A 92 -10.09 -1.40 6.57
N ILE A 93 -9.76 -1.01 5.34
CA ILE A 93 -10.37 0.14 4.66
C ILE A 93 -11.84 -0.16 4.35
N TRP A 94 -12.14 -1.31 3.75
CA TRP A 94 -13.50 -1.69 3.36
C TRP A 94 -14.46 -1.77 4.56
N GLU A 95 -14.02 -2.36 5.67
CA GLU A 95 -14.83 -2.50 6.87
C GLU A 95 -14.89 -1.23 7.74
N ASN A 96 -14.16 -0.16 7.39
CA ASN A 96 -13.89 0.98 8.27
C ASN A 96 -13.32 0.57 9.64
N ARG A 97 -12.49 -0.49 9.68
CA ARG A 97 -11.90 -1.02 10.93
C ARG A 97 -10.39 -0.81 10.95
N PRO A 98 -9.88 0.21 11.66
CA PRO A 98 -8.46 0.56 11.67
C PRO A 98 -7.57 -0.28 12.62
N ASN A 99 -8.10 -1.33 13.26
CA ASN A 99 -7.48 -2.03 14.39
C ASN A 99 -7.22 -3.50 14.14
#